data_AF-A0AAN4ZM83-F1
#
_entry.id   AF-A0AAN4ZM83-F1
#
_cell.length_a   1.000
_cell.length_b   1.000
_cell.length_c   1.000
_cell.angle_alpha   90.00
_cell.angle_beta   90.00
_cell.angle_gamma   90.00
#
_symmetry.space_group_name_H-M   'P 1'
#
loop_
_entity.id
_entity.type
_entity.pdbx_description
1 polymer ?
#
loop_
_entity_poly.entity_id
_entity_poly.type
_entity_poly.pdbx_seq_one_letter_code
_entity_poly.pdbx_strand_id
1 'polypeptide(L)'
;MGSMSSGSTLVGEVCRENVDCVQGSLCEEGRCHCTLSHVQIEAYCWKRMNPEESGCTYDAQCEAVSPGSRCVFSICRCSGNRSPSATRE
;
A
#
# COMPACT_ATOMS: atom_id res chain seq x y z
N MET A 1 -13.02 -11.78 28.10
CA MET A 1 -11.70 -11.13 27.94
C MET A 1 -11.66 -10.50 26.55
N GLY A 2 -11.23 -9.24 26.42
CA GLY A 2 -11.13 -8.54 25.12
C GLY A 2 -11.89 -7.22 25.06
N SER A 3 -11.58 -6.29 25.95
CA SER A 3 -11.92 -4.85 25.84
C SER A 3 -10.66 -4.11 25.37
N MET A 4 -10.84 -2.97 24.69
CA MET A 4 -9.83 -2.03 24.13
C MET A 4 -9.52 -2.28 22.65
N SER A 5 -9.66 -1.34 21.70
CA SER A 5 -9.94 0.10 21.77
C SER A 5 -10.57 0.57 20.45
N SER A 6 -11.44 1.57 20.53
CA SER A 6 -11.89 2.39 19.41
C SER A 6 -10.72 3.21 18.89
N GLY A 7 -9.88 2.58 18.08
CA GLY A 7 -8.73 3.18 17.44
C GLY A 7 -8.39 2.30 16.25
N SER A 8 -8.41 2.89 15.06
CA SER A 8 -8.23 2.19 13.81
C SER A 8 -7.06 1.19 13.88
N THR A 9 -7.35 -0.10 13.70
CA THR A 9 -6.41 -1.21 13.78
C THR A 9 -5.49 -1.22 12.56
N LEU A 10 -4.24 -1.57 12.82
CA LEU A 10 -3.18 -1.56 11.81
C LEU A 10 -3.34 -2.73 10.83
N VAL A 11 -2.60 -2.69 9.72
CA VAL A 11 -2.64 -3.76 8.72
C VAL A 11 -2.17 -5.08 9.35
N GLY A 12 -2.92 -6.16 9.12
CA GLY A 12 -2.69 -7.48 9.71
C GLY A 12 -3.41 -7.73 11.05
N GLU A 13 -3.93 -6.69 11.70
CA GLU A 13 -4.72 -6.84 12.93
C GLU A 13 -6.13 -7.34 12.65
N VAL A 14 -6.76 -7.94 13.67
CA VAL A 14 -8.13 -8.44 13.58
C VAL A 14 -9.12 -7.28 13.48
N CYS A 15 -10.10 -7.41 12.59
CA CYS A 15 -11.17 -6.44 12.39
C CYS A 15 -12.53 -7.14 12.28
N ARG A 16 -13.61 -6.38 12.44
CA ARG A 16 -14.98 -6.85 12.18
C ARG A 16 -15.63 -6.08 11.05
N GLU A 17 -15.39 -4.79 11.01
CA GLU A 17 -15.88 -3.86 10.02
C GLU A 17 -14.71 -3.08 9.41
N ASN A 18 -14.92 -2.58 8.21
CA ASN A 18 -13.95 -1.73 7.50
C ASN A 18 -13.65 -0.41 8.24
N VAL A 19 -14.56 0.06 9.09
CA VAL A 19 -14.31 1.23 9.98
C VAL A 19 -13.34 0.92 11.11
N ASP A 20 -13.15 -0.36 11.45
CA ASP A 20 -12.14 -0.75 12.44
C ASP A 20 -10.73 -0.53 11.90
N CYS A 21 -10.50 -0.54 10.59
CA CYS A 21 -9.17 -0.49 10.00
C CYS A 21 -8.65 0.95 9.79
N VAL A 22 -7.32 1.12 9.72
CA VAL A 22 -6.69 2.41 9.35
C VAL A 22 -7.07 2.86 7.93
N GLN A 23 -7.02 4.18 7.70
CA GLN A 23 -7.31 4.76 6.39
C GLN A 23 -6.45 4.10 5.29
N GLY A 24 -7.09 3.71 4.19
CA GLY A 24 -6.43 3.01 3.08
C GLY A 24 -6.37 1.49 3.23
N SER A 25 -6.88 0.93 4.33
CA SER A 25 -7.15 -0.50 4.50
C SER A 25 -8.64 -0.83 4.58
N LEU A 26 -8.95 -2.10 4.37
CA LEU A 26 -10.29 -2.69 4.43
C LEU A 26 -10.23 -3.98 5.25
N CYS A 27 -11.35 -4.35 5.87
CA CYS A 27 -11.45 -5.60 6.61
C CYS A 27 -11.74 -6.76 5.64
N GLU A 28 -10.76 -7.65 5.46
CA GLU A 28 -10.86 -8.86 4.63
C GLU A 28 -10.48 -10.09 5.46
N GLU A 29 -11.25 -11.18 5.36
CA GLU A 29 -10.99 -12.42 6.13
C GLU A 29 -10.87 -12.20 7.66
N GLY A 30 -11.50 -11.14 8.19
CA GLY A 30 -11.41 -10.75 9.59
C GLY A 30 -10.09 -10.10 10.00
N ARG A 31 -9.26 -9.65 9.03
CA ARG A 31 -8.05 -8.86 9.25
C ARG A 31 -8.00 -7.61 8.37
N CYS A 32 -7.27 -6.59 8.79
CA CYS A 32 -7.10 -5.39 7.98
C CYS A 32 -6.07 -5.60 6.86
N HIS A 33 -6.46 -5.33 5.62
CA HIS A 33 -5.62 -5.42 4.43
C HIS A 33 -5.60 -4.08 3.69
N CYS A 34 -4.45 -3.68 3.14
CA CYS A 34 -4.41 -2.47 2.32
C CYS A 34 -5.27 -2.64 1.05
N THR A 35 -5.99 -1.58 0.71
CA THR A 35 -6.75 -1.50 -0.54
C THR A 35 -5.82 -1.66 -1.74
N LEU A 36 -6.36 -2.04 -2.90
CA LEU A 36 -5.58 -2.16 -4.14
C LEU A 36 -4.84 -0.86 -4.50
N SER A 37 -5.32 0.30 -4.08
CA SER A 37 -4.67 1.60 -4.33
C SER A 37 -3.57 1.95 -3.33
N HIS A 38 -3.34 1.12 -2.32
CA HIS A 38 -2.34 1.29 -1.28
C HIS A 38 -1.41 0.09 -1.20
N VAL A 39 -0.18 0.32 -0.78
CA VAL A 39 0.80 -0.71 -0.48
C VAL A 39 1.04 -0.74 1.02
N GLN A 40 1.13 -1.94 1.58
CA GLN A 40 1.51 -2.11 2.97
C GLN A 40 3.00 -1.82 3.12
N ILE A 41 3.33 -0.85 3.95
CA ILE A 41 4.70 -0.58 4.39
C ILE A 41 4.65 -0.55 5.91
N GLU A 42 5.37 -1.49 6.52
CA GLU A 42 5.27 -1.79 7.95
C GLU A 42 3.81 -2.16 8.33
N ALA A 43 3.19 -1.36 9.20
CA ALA A 43 1.84 -1.56 9.70
C ALA A 43 0.83 -0.57 9.09
N TYR A 44 1.24 0.20 8.07
CA TYR A 44 0.47 1.30 7.49
C TYR A 44 0.24 1.12 5.99
N CYS A 45 -0.87 1.66 5.49
CA CYS A 45 -1.19 1.70 4.08
C CYS A 45 -0.71 3.01 3.47
N TRP A 46 0.28 2.92 2.60
CA TRP A 46 0.80 4.05 1.84
C TRP A 46 0.18 4.08 0.47
N LYS A 47 -0.21 5.26 -0.01
CA LYS A 47 -0.78 5.40 -1.36
C LYS A 47 0.23 4.91 -2.40
N ARG A 48 -0.23 4.05 -3.31
CA ARG A 48 0.54 3.65 -4.49
C ARG A 48 0.74 4.88 -5.37
N MET A 49 1.96 5.08 -5.84
CA MET A 49 2.33 6.27 -6.59
C MET A 49 2.61 5.87 -8.03
N ASN A 50 1.88 6.47 -8.96
CA ASN A 50 2.12 6.25 -10.37
C ASN A 50 3.49 6.78 -10.79
N PRO A 51 4.12 6.21 -11.83
CA PRO A 51 5.29 6.83 -12.43
C PRO A 51 4.94 8.28 -12.80
N GLU A 52 5.87 9.21 -12.58
CA GLU A 52 5.69 10.66 -12.79
C GLU A 52 4.85 11.40 -11.72
N GLU A 53 4.19 10.72 -10.78
CA GLU A 53 3.61 11.40 -9.62
C GLU A 53 4.70 11.82 -8.61
N SER A 54 4.48 13.00 -8.01
CA SER A 54 5.26 13.52 -6.89
C SER A 54 4.53 13.24 -5.57
N GLY A 55 5.27 12.91 -4.52
CA GLY A 55 4.75 12.59 -3.18
C GLY A 55 5.06 11.17 -2.69
N CYS A 56 5.92 10.42 -3.40
CA CYS A 56 6.41 9.16 -2.84
C CYS A 56 7.37 9.46 -1.67
N THR A 57 7.33 8.58 -0.67
CA THR A 57 8.26 8.58 0.47
C THR A 57 9.13 7.33 0.45
N TYR A 58 8.56 6.20 0.02
CA TYR A 58 9.24 4.90 -0.05
C TYR A 58 9.23 4.34 -1.47
N ASP A 59 10.28 3.59 -1.83
CA ASP A 59 10.38 2.89 -3.11
C ASP A 59 9.21 1.94 -3.35
N ALA A 60 8.73 1.25 -2.30
CA ALA A 60 7.61 0.32 -2.37
C ALA A 60 6.33 0.96 -2.92
N GLN A 61 6.11 2.27 -2.72
CA GLN A 61 4.96 2.98 -3.30
C GLN A 61 5.01 3.02 -4.83
N CYS A 62 6.22 3.18 -5.39
CA CYS A 62 6.48 3.19 -6.82
C CYS A 62 6.52 1.76 -7.37
N GLU A 63 7.22 0.85 -6.69
CA GLU A 63 7.33 -0.56 -7.08
C GLU A 63 5.98 -1.27 -7.12
N ALA A 64 5.05 -0.87 -6.25
CA ALA A 64 3.71 -1.39 -6.26
C ALA A 64 3.01 -1.13 -7.61
N VAL A 65 3.24 0.01 -8.27
CA VAL A 65 2.61 0.34 -9.57
C VAL A 65 3.46 -0.13 -10.75
N SER A 66 4.75 0.16 -10.69
CA SER A 66 5.71 -0.15 -11.74
C SER A 66 6.90 -0.85 -11.09
N PRO A 67 7.02 -2.17 -11.24
CA PRO A 67 8.00 -2.93 -10.49
C PRO A 67 9.40 -2.44 -10.86
N GLY A 68 10.31 -2.29 -9.89
CA GLY A 68 11.64 -1.73 -10.11
C GLY A 68 11.69 -0.20 -10.29
N SER A 69 10.58 0.50 -10.13
CA SER A 69 10.58 1.96 -9.99
C SER A 69 10.98 2.36 -8.58
N ARG A 70 11.71 3.46 -8.45
CA ARG A 70 12.21 3.94 -7.15
C ARG A 70 11.73 5.35 -6.87
N CYS A 71 11.65 5.69 -5.60
CA CYS A 71 11.32 7.03 -5.17
C CYS A 71 12.59 7.88 -5.17
N VAL A 72 12.68 8.82 -6.12
CA VAL A 72 13.86 9.68 -6.30
C VAL A 72 13.39 11.13 -6.29
N PHE A 73 13.90 11.93 -5.34
CA PHE A 73 13.43 13.32 -5.10
C PHE A 73 11.90 13.41 -4.92
N SER A 74 11.32 12.47 -4.16
CA SER A 74 9.87 12.35 -3.95
C SER A 74 9.06 12.11 -5.23
N ILE A 75 9.70 11.69 -6.32
CA ILE A 75 9.06 11.37 -7.59
C ILE A 75 9.35 9.91 -7.94
N CYS A 76 8.33 9.17 -8.35
CA CYS A 76 8.54 7.81 -8.84
C CYS A 76 9.28 7.83 -10.18
N ARG A 77 10.50 7.31 -10.19
CA ARG A 77 11.34 7.16 -11.38
C ARG A 77 11.47 5.69 -11.73
N CYS A 78 11.15 5.35 -12.96
CA CYS A 78 11.41 4.03 -13.50
C CYS A 78 12.93 3.82 -13.59
N SER A 79 13.44 2.70 -13.04
CA SER A 79 14.77 2.24 -13.43
C SER A 79 14.67 1.86 -14.90
N GLY A 80 15.43 2.53 -15.78
CA GLY A 80 15.26 2.54 -17.25
C GLY A 80 15.49 1.21 -17.98
N ASN A 81 15.24 0.06 -17.35
CA ASN A 81 15.56 -1.26 -17.85
C ASN A 81 14.40 -2.27 -17.70
N ARG A 82 13.14 -1.84 -17.83
CA ARG A 82 12.02 -2.79 -17.95
C ARG A 82 11.39 -2.75 -19.34
N SER A 83 11.78 -3.76 -20.12
CA SER A 83 10.95 -4.37 -21.16
C SER A 83 9.52 -4.56 -20.63
N PRO A 84 8.48 -4.34 -21.45
CA PRO A 84 7.10 -4.50 -21.05
C PRO A 84 6.80 -5.99 -20.84
N SER A 85 7.00 -6.51 -19.63
CA SER A 85 6.34 -7.75 -19.21
C SER A 85 4.87 -7.44 -18.88
N ALA A 86 4.15 -7.00 -19.90
CA ALA A 86 2.71 -7.11 -20.00
C ALA A 86 2.42 -8.44 -20.70
N THR A 87 2.46 -9.55 -19.97
CA THR A 87 1.69 -10.74 -20.38
C THR A 87 1.46 -11.64 -19.17
N ARG A 88 0.20 -11.68 -18.73
CA ARG A 88 -0.47 -12.89 -18.26
C ARG A 88 -1.96 -12.66 -18.56
N GLU A 89 -2.32 -12.84 -19.83
CA GLU A 89 -3.06 -14.02 -20.35
C GLU A 89 -4.48 -14.07 -19.76
#